data_AF-A0A2Z6QQF4-F1
#
_entry.id   AF-A0A2Z6QQF4-F1
#
_cell.length_a   1.000
_cell.length_b   1.000
_cell.length_c   1.000
_cell.angle_alpha   90.00
_cell.angle_beta   90.00
_cell.angle_gamma   90.00
#
_symmetry.space_group_name_H-M   'P 1'
#
loop_
_entity.id
_entity.type
_entity.pdbx_description
1 polymer ?
#
loop_
_entity_poly.entity_id
_entity_poly.type
_entity_poly.pdbx_seq_one_letter_code
_entity_poly.pdbx_strand_id
1 'polypeptide(L)'
;MGVCAFTANPKHIVPLLSAAKFTKENVKRKKMINFNIFNLFDQAKKKYALSQNLFKDRTNQVITAYGKTTAYDVLTGIDQGEIISPILWCIYYDPLLAEINNQNLGYTVSCNNIQQIPQLNSAVIKQHVLALAFMDDTQWITDKKDKLELMLSIADSFYRLNDIQINKDKSELMMRTKMYKRRYSHIYNNKIDIQFGRESISIKVKYPHEPTRILGVYFNIENDEQYLISKVKAEIDHLMNLMWKKKITDKHILYIFNRIIIPHVEYWLQVFILSPDLIHRLFVPFC
;
A
#
# COMPACT_ATOMS: atom_id res chain seq x y z
N MET A 1 14.96 3.64 -12.23
CA MET A 1 14.97 4.82 -11.36
C MET A 1 14.24 4.42 -10.09
N GLY A 2 14.91 4.04 -8.99
CA GLY A 2 15.81 4.90 -8.20
C GLY A 2 14.97 5.56 -7.08
N VAL A 3 14.42 4.78 -6.14
CA VAL A 3 14.88 4.57 -4.74
C VAL A 3 14.38 5.64 -3.74
N CYS A 4 13.66 5.15 -2.70
CA CYS A 4 13.46 5.65 -1.32
C CYS A 4 12.84 7.05 -1.09
N ALA A 5 12.19 7.38 0.03
CA ALA A 5 11.65 6.71 1.24
C ALA A 5 10.57 7.70 1.80
N PHE A 6 9.72 7.41 2.79
CA PHE A 6 9.97 7.75 4.20
C PHE A 6 8.76 7.43 5.12
N THR A 7 9.14 7.10 6.36
CA THR A 7 8.50 7.00 7.70
C THR A 7 7.03 7.38 7.98
N ALA A 8 6.34 6.52 8.77
CA ALA A 8 5.17 6.85 9.59
C ALA A 8 5.22 6.18 10.99
N ASN A 9 4.66 6.87 11.99
CA ASN A 9 4.62 6.56 13.44
C ASN A 9 3.49 5.54 13.79
N PRO A 10 3.57 4.80 14.91
CA PRO A 10 3.26 3.38 14.91
C PRO A 10 2.21 3.00 15.96
N LYS A 11 1.07 2.46 15.56
CA LYS A 11 0.19 1.76 16.50
C LYS A 11 -0.42 0.52 15.87
N HIS A 12 0.14 -0.60 16.32
CA HIS A 12 -0.34 -1.97 16.21
C HIS A 12 -0.35 -2.56 14.80
N ILE A 13 0.60 -3.46 14.54
CA ILE A 13 0.42 -4.80 13.93
C ILE A 13 1.80 -5.50 14.00
N VAL A 14 1.86 -6.67 14.65
CA VAL A 14 3.02 -7.59 14.66
C VAL A 14 2.48 -9.01 14.76
N PRO A 15 3.06 -10.00 14.05
CA PRO A 15 3.97 -10.95 14.71
C PRO A 15 5.06 -11.59 13.80
N LEU A 16 5.98 -12.29 14.45
CA LEU A 16 6.89 -13.28 13.85
C LEU A 16 6.84 -14.57 14.68
N LEU A 17 6.81 -15.70 14.01
CA LEU A 17 6.53 -17.05 14.52
C LEU A 17 7.52 -17.60 15.57
N SER A 18 7.00 -18.44 16.47
CA SER A 18 7.79 -19.30 17.36
C SER A 18 8.26 -20.57 16.63
N ALA A 19 9.52 -20.95 16.88
CA ALA A 19 10.26 -22.02 16.20
C ALA A 19 9.67 -23.45 16.34
N ALA A 20 8.59 -23.64 17.11
CA ALA A 20 8.04 -24.96 17.43
C ALA A 20 7.17 -25.58 16.31
N LYS A 21 6.73 -24.81 15.31
CA LYS A 21 5.64 -25.23 14.39
C LYS A 21 6.07 -26.00 13.13
N PHE A 22 7.37 -26.16 12.82
CA PHE A 22 7.80 -26.77 11.55
C PHE A 22 8.90 -27.83 11.70
N THR A 23 8.51 -29.09 11.90
CA THR A 23 9.38 -30.23 11.63
C THR A 23 9.28 -30.65 10.15
N LYS A 24 10.42 -31.06 9.58
CA LYS A 24 10.62 -31.44 8.16
C LYS A 24 9.63 -32.51 7.66
N GLU A 25 9.07 -33.30 8.58
CA GLU A 25 8.09 -34.36 8.30
C GLU A 25 6.67 -33.83 8.06
N ASN A 26 6.25 -32.74 8.72
CA ASN A 26 4.90 -32.17 8.58
C ASN A 26 4.69 -31.47 7.22
N VAL A 27 5.75 -30.93 6.62
CA VAL A 27 5.71 -30.29 5.30
C VAL A 27 5.60 -31.33 4.18
N LYS A 28 6.29 -32.48 4.29
CA LYS A 28 6.20 -33.59 3.33
C LYS A 28 4.83 -34.27 3.33
N ARG A 29 4.20 -34.44 4.50
CA ARG A 29 2.88 -35.10 4.62
C ARG A 29 1.73 -34.34 3.95
N LYS A 30 1.81 -33.01 3.85
CA LYS A 30 0.71 -32.16 3.35
C LYS A 30 0.73 -31.86 1.84
N LYS A 31 1.66 -32.43 1.05
CA LYS A 31 1.84 -32.11 -0.39
C LYS A 31 1.82 -30.59 -0.67
N MET A 32 2.40 -29.78 0.22
CA MET A 32 2.55 -28.34 0.00
C MET A 32 3.71 -28.13 -1.00
N ILE A 33 3.34 -27.92 -2.26
CA ILE A 33 4.07 -27.28 -3.36
C ILE A 33 5.57 -27.62 -3.44
N ASN A 34 5.92 -28.46 -4.42
CA ASN A 34 7.29 -28.70 -4.84
C ASN A 34 7.85 -27.46 -5.54
N PHE A 35 8.48 -26.57 -4.79
CA PHE A 35 9.51 -25.68 -5.31
C PHE A 35 10.72 -25.69 -4.38
N ASN A 36 11.77 -24.99 -4.79
CA ASN A 36 13.14 -24.91 -4.26
C ASN A 36 13.27 -24.37 -2.80
N ILE A 37 12.33 -24.77 -1.95
CA ILE A 37 12.15 -24.52 -0.53
C ILE A 37 13.46 -24.75 0.23
N PHE A 38 14.30 -25.72 -0.14
CA PHE A 38 15.56 -25.95 0.58
C PHE A 38 16.53 -24.76 0.51
N ASN A 39 16.65 -24.05 -0.62
CA ASN A 39 17.49 -22.86 -0.71
C ASN A 39 16.90 -21.65 0.03
N LEU A 40 15.56 -21.49 -0.02
CA LEU A 40 14.87 -20.42 0.72
C LEU A 40 14.90 -20.67 2.23
N PHE A 41 14.79 -21.93 2.66
CA PHE A 41 14.91 -22.36 4.06
C PHE A 41 16.36 -22.35 4.55
N ASP A 42 17.36 -22.56 3.69
CA ASP A 42 18.78 -22.40 4.06
C ASP A 42 19.18 -20.92 4.16
N GLN A 43 18.63 -20.05 3.31
CA GLN A 43 18.69 -18.60 3.52
C GLN A 43 17.91 -18.17 4.77
N ALA A 44 16.72 -18.73 5.01
CA ALA A 44 15.95 -18.48 6.23
C ALA A 44 16.63 -19.05 7.49
N LYS A 45 17.41 -20.14 7.38
CA LYS A 45 18.24 -20.70 8.46
C LYS A 45 19.46 -19.85 8.77
N LYS A 46 20.17 -19.36 7.74
CA LYS A 46 21.25 -18.37 7.93
C LYS A 46 20.69 -17.07 8.53
N LYS A 47 19.49 -16.64 8.10
CA LYS A 47 18.74 -15.52 8.70
C LYS A 47 18.26 -15.81 10.13
N TYR A 48 17.83 -17.04 10.43
CA TYR A 48 17.44 -17.50 11.77
C TYR A 48 18.63 -17.44 12.73
N ALA A 49 19.82 -17.86 12.30
CA ALA A 49 21.03 -17.73 13.11
C ALA A 49 21.40 -16.27 13.42
N LEU A 50 21.21 -15.36 12.44
CA LEU A 50 21.46 -13.92 12.63
C LEU A 50 20.39 -13.26 13.52
N SER A 51 19.11 -13.60 13.30
CA SER A 51 17.98 -13.05 14.05
C SER A 51 17.88 -13.58 15.48
N GLN A 52 18.32 -14.82 15.73
CA GLN A 52 18.43 -15.39 17.07
C GLN A 52 19.45 -14.65 17.95
N ASN A 53 20.46 -14.01 17.37
CA ASN A 53 21.43 -13.22 18.14
C ASN A 53 21.04 -11.74 18.25
N LEU A 54 20.32 -11.20 17.26
CA LEU A 54 19.91 -9.79 17.25
C LEU A 54 18.65 -9.51 18.09
N PHE A 55 17.75 -10.49 18.22
CA PHE A 55 16.38 -10.25 18.74
C PHE A 55 16.01 -11.09 19.98
N LYS A 56 16.97 -11.81 20.59
CA LYS A 56 16.78 -12.48 21.88
C LYS A 56 16.84 -11.50 23.04
N ASP A 57 16.12 -11.84 24.11
CA ASP A 57 16.17 -11.17 25.42
C ASP A 57 15.90 -9.65 25.36
N ARG A 58 15.06 -9.22 24.42
CA ARG A 58 14.61 -7.83 24.31
C ARG A 58 13.44 -7.60 25.26
N THR A 59 13.44 -6.44 25.91
CA THR A 59 12.32 -5.98 26.74
C THR A 59 11.80 -4.64 26.22
N ASN A 60 10.48 -4.45 26.24
CA ASN A 60 9.84 -3.20 25.87
C ASN A 60 9.01 -2.64 27.02
N GLN A 61 8.74 -1.34 26.98
CA GLN A 61 7.88 -0.61 27.90
C GLN A 61 6.94 0.29 27.11
N VAL A 62 5.67 0.34 27.49
CA VAL A 62 4.68 1.22 26.86
C VAL A 62 4.73 2.57 27.55
N ILE A 63 4.87 3.66 26.79
CA ILE A 63 4.77 5.02 27.32
C ILE A 63 3.28 5.37 27.42
N THR A 64 2.84 5.67 28.63
CA THR A 64 1.48 6.12 28.93
C THR A 64 1.48 7.55 29.48
N ALA A 65 0.31 8.17 29.60
CA ALA A 65 0.16 9.49 30.23
C ALA A 65 0.63 9.51 31.70
N TYR A 66 0.73 8.35 32.34
CA TYR A 66 1.16 8.19 33.74
C TYR A 66 2.62 7.71 33.87
N GLY A 67 3.38 7.68 32.77
CA GLY A 67 4.76 7.19 32.72
C GLY A 67 4.91 5.86 31.97
N LYS A 68 6.09 5.24 32.08
CA LYS A 68 6.40 3.96 31.43
C LYS A 68 5.74 2.81 32.19
N THR A 69 5.15 1.86 31.48
CA THR A 69 4.68 0.60 32.09
C THR A 69 5.85 -0.26 32.56
N THR A 70 5.54 -1.30 33.32
CA THR A 70 6.50 -2.38 33.60
C THR A 70 7.04 -2.96 32.30
N ALA A 71 8.32 -3.33 32.32
CA ALA A 71 8.97 -3.97 31.18
C ALA A 71 8.34 -5.34 30.92
N TYR A 72 8.19 -5.69 29.65
CA TYR A 72 7.74 -7.01 29.21
C TYR A 72 8.69 -7.55 28.15
N ASP A 73 8.85 -8.88 28.12
CA ASP A 73 9.71 -9.55 27.16
C ASP A 73 9.09 -9.52 25.76
N VAL A 74 9.88 -9.09 24.78
CA VAL A 74 9.48 -9.03 23.37
C VAL A 74 9.76 -10.37 22.74
N LEU A 75 8.77 -11.25 22.80
CA LEU A 75 8.86 -12.61 22.25
C LEU A 75 8.92 -12.63 20.71
N THR A 76 8.25 -11.68 20.07
CA THR A 76 8.01 -11.69 18.62
C THR A 76 7.83 -10.27 18.10
N GLY A 77 8.48 -9.96 16.97
CA GLY A 77 8.28 -8.70 16.24
C GLY A 77 9.53 -7.98 15.81
N ILE A 78 9.36 -7.11 14.81
CA ILE A 78 10.40 -6.24 14.27
C ILE A 78 10.27 -4.88 14.95
N ASP A 79 11.36 -4.36 15.54
CA ASP A 79 11.33 -3.08 16.24
C ASP A 79 11.16 -1.92 15.25
N GLN A 80 10.21 -1.04 15.52
CA GLN A 80 10.02 0.17 14.72
C GLN A 80 11.07 1.22 15.09
N GLY A 81 11.61 1.89 14.08
CA GLY A 81 12.71 2.85 14.25
C GLY A 81 14.09 2.24 13.99
N GLU A 82 14.20 0.91 13.98
CA GLU A 82 15.43 0.24 13.56
C GLU A 82 15.63 0.35 12.04
N ILE A 83 16.87 0.63 11.63
CA ILE A 83 17.25 0.84 10.22
C ILE A 83 16.95 -0.41 9.37
N ILE A 84 17.09 -1.60 9.97
CA ILE A 84 16.92 -2.88 9.28
C ILE A 84 15.45 -3.31 9.12
N SER A 85 14.54 -2.71 9.88
CA SER A 85 13.15 -3.16 9.98
C SER A 85 12.35 -3.11 8.67
N PRO A 86 12.44 -2.04 7.85
CA PRO A 86 11.76 -2.02 6.55
C PRO A 86 12.26 -3.13 5.62
N ILE A 87 13.55 -3.44 5.66
CA ILE A 87 14.16 -4.49 4.83
C ILE A 87 13.65 -5.86 5.26
N LEU A 88 13.58 -6.10 6.58
CA LEU A 88 13.04 -7.35 7.12
C LEU A 88 11.58 -7.53 6.74
N TRP A 89 10.78 -6.47 6.77
CA TRP A 89 9.40 -6.53 6.32
C TRP A 89 9.28 -6.92 4.84
N CYS A 90 10.04 -6.26 3.95
CA CYS A 90 10.05 -6.60 2.53
C CYS A 90 10.42 -8.07 2.30
N ILE A 91 11.46 -8.57 2.97
CA ILE A 91 11.88 -9.97 2.88
C ILE A 91 10.79 -10.91 3.36
N TYR A 92 10.06 -10.53 4.40
CA TYR A 92 9.03 -11.36 5.00
C TYR A 92 7.75 -11.42 4.17
N TYR A 93 7.38 -10.31 3.55
CA TYR A 93 6.15 -10.18 2.77
C TYR A 93 6.28 -10.67 1.32
N ASP A 94 7.50 -10.65 0.77
CA ASP A 94 7.79 -11.06 -0.61
C ASP A 94 7.27 -12.47 -1.00
N PRO A 95 7.35 -13.51 -0.16
CA PRO A 95 6.81 -14.83 -0.49
C PRO A 95 5.30 -14.82 -0.80
N LEU A 96 4.51 -13.95 -0.15
CA LEU A 96 3.08 -13.80 -0.45
C LEU A 96 2.88 -13.23 -1.85
N LEU A 97 3.62 -12.17 -2.19
CA LEU A 97 3.54 -11.53 -3.50
C LEU A 97 4.01 -12.48 -4.62
N ALA A 98 5.07 -13.24 -4.37
CA ALA A 98 5.58 -14.24 -5.29
C ALA A 98 4.57 -15.36 -5.56
N GLU A 99 3.90 -15.88 -4.53
CA GLU A 99 2.87 -16.93 -4.70
C GLU A 99 1.69 -16.43 -5.52
N ILE A 100 1.21 -15.22 -5.24
CA ILE A 100 0.10 -14.60 -6.00
C ILE A 100 0.52 -14.38 -7.46
N ASN A 101 1.79 -14.03 -7.70
CA ASN A 101 2.34 -13.91 -9.04
C ASN A 101 2.37 -15.24 -9.79
N ASN A 102 2.79 -16.31 -9.14
CA ASN A 102 2.82 -17.64 -9.73
C ASN A 102 1.43 -18.14 -10.14
N GLN A 103 0.38 -17.74 -9.42
CA GLN A 103 -1.00 -18.13 -9.74
C GLN A 103 -1.67 -17.25 -10.82
N ASN A 104 -0.98 -16.22 -11.33
CA ASN A 104 -1.45 -15.35 -12.40
C ASN A 104 -2.84 -14.72 -12.13
N LEU A 105 -3.08 -14.32 -10.87
CA LEU A 105 -4.37 -13.81 -10.39
C LEU A 105 -4.55 -12.28 -10.56
N GLY A 106 -3.50 -11.61 -11.01
CA GLY A 106 -3.47 -10.17 -11.19
C GLY A 106 -4.27 -9.68 -12.39
N TYR A 107 -4.21 -8.37 -12.58
CA TYR A 107 -4.75 -7.67 -13.72
C TYR A 107 -3.69 -7.51 -14.82
N THR A 108 -4.06 -7.75 -16.07
CA THR A 108 -3.18 -7.48 -17.21
C THR A 108 -3.55 -6.15 -17.85
N VAL A 109 -2.64 -5.18 -17.77
CA VAL A 109 -2.72 -3.93 -18.52
C VAL A 109 -2.12 -4.17 -19.89
N SER A 110 -2.83 -3.80 -20.95
CA SER A 110 -2.32 -3.85 -22.32
C SER A 110 -2.41 -2.48 -22.97
N CYS A 111 -1.31 -1.98 -23.53
CA CYS A 111 -1.28 -0.74 -24.30
C CYS A 111 -0.56 -0.95 -25.63
N ASN A 112 -0.95 -0.16 -26.62
CA ASN A 112 -0.23 -0.12 -27.89
C ASN A 112 1.05 0.68 -27.68
N ASN A 113 2.17 0.18 -28.19
CA ASN A 113 3.42 0.94 -28.15
C ASN A 113 3.31 2.19 -29.05
N ILE A 114 3.21 3.37 -28.43
CA ILE A 114 3.10 4.65 -29.15
C ILE A 114 4.46 5.10 -29.72
N GLN A 115 5.56 4.42 -29.36
CA GLN A 115 6.92 4.81 -29.75
C GLN A 115 7.40 4.26 -31.10
N GLN A 116 6.54 3.58 -31.90
CA GLN A 116 6.95 3.07 -33.20
C GLN A 116 6.29 3.80 -34.37
N ILE A 117 7.16 4.30 -35.26
CA ILE A 117 6.90 4.81 -36.61
C ILE A 117 5.93 3.86 -37.34
N PRO A 118 5.01 4.34 -38.21
CA PRO A 118 3.86 3.58 -38.76
C PRO A 118 4.16 2.30 -39.57
N GLN A 119 5.41 1.82 -39.61
CA GLN A 119 5.88 0.78 -40.53
C GLN A 119 6.40 -0.49 -39.84
N LEU A 120 6.40 -0.58 -38.51
CA LEU A 120 6.73 -1.84 -37.81
C LEU A 120 5.61 -2.21 -36.84
N ASN A 121 4.98 -3.36 -37.13
CA ASN A 121 3.95 -4.06 -36.34
C ASN A 121 3.75 -3.53 -34.92
N SER A 122 2.56 -2.96 -34.66
CA SER A 122 2.10 -2.47 -33.37
C SER A 122 2.33 -3.49 -32.24
N ALA A 123 3.47 -3.41 -31.57
CA ALA A 123 3.76 -4.28 -30.43
C ALA A 123 2.85 -3.88 -29.27
N VAL A 124 1.94 -4.78 -28.88
CA VAL A 124 1.11 -4.60 -27.68
C VAL A 124 2.00 -4.89 -26.48
N ILE A 125 2.25 -3.88 -25.66
CA ILE A 125 2.95 -4.03 -24.38
C ILE A 125 1.91 -4.53 -23.38
N LYS A 126 2.18 -5.69 -22.77
CA LYS A 126 1.36 -6.26 -21.71
C LYS A 126 2.13 -6.25 -20.40
N GLN A 127 1.58 -5.60 -19.38
CA GLN A 127 2.12 -5.59 -18.02
C GLN A 127 1.14 -6.29 -17.09
N HIS A 128 1.63 -7.27 -16.33
CA HIS A 128 0.85 -7.90 -15.28
C HIS A 128 1.04 -7.14 -13.97
N VAL A 129 -0.07 -6.76 -13.33
CA VAL A 129 -0.11 -5.99 -12.08
C VAL A 129 -0.99 -6.76 -11.10
N LEU A 130 -0.39 -7.26 -10.02
CA LEU A 130 -1.10 -8.13 -9.07
C LEU A 130 -1.54 -7.39 -7.83
N ALA A 131 -0.56 -6.71 -7.24
CA ALA A 131 -0.72 -6.01 -6.00
C ALA A 131 0.28 -4.87 -5.94
N LEU A 132 -0.11 -3.81 -5.25
CA LEU A 132 0.79 -2.73 -4.83
C LEU A 132 0.88 -2.81 -3.32
N ALA A 133 2.02 -3.30 -2.83
CA ALA A 133 2.29 -3.40 -1.40
C ALA A 133 3.30 -2.31 -1.01
N PHE A 134 2.93 -1.48 -0.04
CA PHE A 134 3.80 -0.52 0.59
C PHE A 134 3.76 -0.75 2.09
N MET A 135 4.79 -1.42 2.61
CA MET A 135 4.79 -1.91 3.99
C MET A 135 3.53 -2.75 4.28
N ASP A 136 2.71 -2.38 5.25
CA ASP A 136 1.48 -3.05 5.62
C ASP A 136 0.29 -2.74 4.70
N ASP A 137 0.30 -1.60 4.01
CA ASP A 137 -0.74 -1.22 3.05
C ASP A 137 -0.61 -2.05 1.78
N THR A 138 -1.61 -2.88 1.48
CA THR A 138 -1.65 -3.70 0.26
C THR A 138 -2.91 -3.44 -0.54
N GLN A 139 -2.73 -3.14 -1.82
CA GLN A 139 -3.80 -2.96 -2.79
C GLN A 139 -3.81 -4.14 -3.75
N TRP A 140 -4.90 -4.89 -3.78
CA TRP A 140 -5.08 -6.01 -4.71
C TRP A 140 -5.78 -5.53 -6.00
N ILE A 141 -5.22 -5.88 -7.15
CA ILE A 141 -5.76 -5.45 -8.46
C ILE A 141 -6.06 -6.68 -9.30
N THR A 142 -7.33 -6.84 -9.70
CA THR A 142 -7.79 -7.97 -10.50
C THR A 142 -9.01 -7.60 -11.34
N ASP A 143 -9.34 -8.44 -12.33
CA ASP A 143 -10.46 -8.23 -13.27
C ASP A 143 -11.78 -8.90 -12.81
N LYS A 144 -11.73 -9.82 -11.84
CA LYS A 144 -12.89 -10.62 -11.41
C LYS A 144 -12.96 -10.79 -9.90
N LYS A 145 -14.19 -10.86 -9.37
CA LYS A 145 -14.45 -11.14 -7.95
C LYS A 145 -13.84 -12.48 -7.51
N ASP A 146 -14.05 -13.55 -8.27
CA ASP A 146 -13.56 -14.88 -7.88
C ASP A 146 -12.03 -14.93 -7.76
N LYS A 147 -11.31 -14.21 -8.63
CA LYS A 147 -9.87 -14.07 -8.55
C LYS A 147 -9.45 -13.27 -7.32
N LEU A 148 -10.18 -12.19 -7.01
CA LEU A 148 -9.95 -11.41 -5.79
C LEU A 148 -10.08 -12.31 -4.56
N GLU A 149 -11.20 -13.04 -4.43
CA GLU A 149 -11.44 -13.94 -3.30
C GLU A 149 -10.37 -15.04 -3.18
N LEU A 150 -9.88 -15.56 -4.31
CA LEU A 150 -8.75 -16.49 -4.31
C LEU A 150 -7.45 -15.85 -3.81
N MET A 151 -7.13 -14.63 -4.25
CA MET A 151 -5.97 -13.88 -3.74
C MET A 151 -6.09 -13.63 -2.23
N LEU A 152 -7.27 -13.21 -1.76
CA LEU A 152 -7.53 -12.98 -0.34
C LEU A 152 -7.48 -14.27 0.47
N SER A 153 -7.83 -15.42 -0.12
CA SER A 153 -7.70 -16.73 0.51
C SER A 153 -6.24 -17.16 0.70
N ILE A 154 -5.40 -16.93 -0.32
CA ILE A 154 -3.95 -17.14 -0.23
C ILE A 154 -3.35 -16.21 0.83
N ALA A 155 -3.74 -14.94 0.82
CA ALA A 155 -3.29 -13.94 1.78
C ALA A 155 -3.71 -14.30 3.22
N ASP A 156 -4.97 -14.66 3.46
CA ASP A 156 -5.45 -15.10 4.79
C ASP A 156 -4.71 -16.34 5.29
N SER A 157 -4.46 -17.31 4.41
CA SER A 157 -3.63 -18.48 4.75
C SER A 157 -2.21 -18.07 5.14
N PHE A 158 -1.59 -17.15 4.39
CA PHE A 158 -0.28 -16.61 4.70
C PHE A 158 -0.28 -15.84 6.02
N TYR A 159 -1.25 -14.97 6.26
CA TYR A 159 -1.36 -14.20 7.48
C TYR A 159 -1.49 -15.11 8.69
N ARG A 160 -2.38 -16.11 8.64
CA ARG A 160 -2.53 -17.11 9.71
C ARG A 160 -1.28 -17.95 9.92
N LEU A 161 -0.56 -18.29 8.85
CA LEU A 161 0.69 -19.04 8.95
C LEU A 161 1.76 -18.26 9.71
N ASN A 162 1.72 -16.94 9.58
CA ASN A 162 2.67 -15.96 10.07
C ASN A 162 2.17 -15.21 11.32
N ASP A 163 1.05 -15.66 11.87
CA ASP A 163 0.29 -15.05 12.96
C ASP A 163 -0.16 -13.58 12.69
N ILE A 164 -0.03 -13.05 11.47
CA ILE A 164 -0.39 -11.66 11.09
C ILE A 164 -1.89 -11.41 11.28
N GLN A 165 -2.22 -10.35 12.01
CA GLN A 165 -3.59 -9.86 12.14
C GLN A 165 -3.84 -8.72 11.15
N ILE A 166 -4.86 -8.88 10.31
CA ILE A 166 -5.31 -7.86 9.36
C ILE A 166 -6.59 -7.20 9.86
N ASN A 167 -6.64 -5.87 9.77
CA ASN A 167 -7.87 -5.12 10.02
C ASN A 167 -8.73 -5.13 8.76
N LYS A 168 -9.67 -6.08 8.68
CA LYS A 168 -10.55 -6.25 7.52
C LYS A 168 -11.54 -5.09 7.37
N ASP A 169 -11.93 -4.45 8.47
CA ASP A 169 -12.90 -3.32 8.47
C ASP A 169 -12.38 -2.07 7.76
N LYS A 170 -11.05 -1.92 7.68
CA LYS A 170 -10.39 -0.84 6.91
C LYS A 170 -10.33 -1.11 5.40
N SER A 171 -10.78 -2.28 4.94
CA SER A 171 -10.73 -2.63 3.52
C SER A 171 -11.72 -1.79 2.72
N GLU A 172 -11.23 -1.12 1.68
CA GLU A 172 -12.05 -0.37 0.74
C GLU A 172 -12.08 -1.07 -0.62
N LEU A 173 -13.22 -1.01 -1.31
CA LEU A 173 -13.40 -1.62 -2.62
C LEU A 173 -13.72 -0.56 -3.67
N MET A 174 -12.83 -0.46 -4.66
CA MET A 174 -13.06 0.29 -5.88
C MET A 174 -13.28 -0.69 -7.03
N MET A 175 -14.34 -0.51 -7.82
CA MET A 175 -14.58 -1.32 -9.02
C MET A 175 -15.13 -0.49 -10.17
N ARG A 176 -14.66 -0.78 -11.38
CA ARG A 176 -15.24 -0.25 -12.60
C ARG A 176 -16.14 -1.31 -13.23
N THR A 177 -17.43 -1.02 -13.33
CA THR A 177 -18.38 -1.90 -14.02
C THR A 177 -18.38 -1.66 -15.53
N LYS A 178 -18.61 -2.71 -16.33
CA LYS A 178 -18.85 -2.59 -17.79
C LYS A 178 -20.29 -2.19 -18.11
N MET A 179 -21.16 -2.05 -17.10
CA MET A 179 -22.59 -1.75 -17.31
C MET A 179 -22.85 -0.28 -17.68
N TYR A 180 -23.94 -0.05 -18.43
CA TYR A 180 -24.39 1.28 -18.81
C TYR A 180 -24.66 2.20 -17.61
N LYS A 181 -24.47 3.52 -17.83
CA LYS A 181 -24.50 4.54 -16.76
C LYS A 181 -25.74 4.56 -15.87
N ARG A 182 -26.87 4.04 -16.34
CA ARG A 182 -28.14 4.03 -15.60
C ARG A 182 -28.17 3.07 -14.39
N ARG A 183 -27.23 2.12 -14.27
CA ARG A 183 -27.16 1.17 -13.13
C ARG A 183 -26.07 1.47 -12.09
N TYR A 184 -25.33 2.58 -12.23
CA TYR A 184 -24.31 2.97 -11.24
C TYR A 184 -24.93 3.09 -9.83
N SER A 185 -25.99 3.87 -9.65
CA SER A 185 -26.51 4.22 -8.31
C SER A 185 -26.80 3.02 -7.38
N HIS A 186 -27.34 1.91 -7.89
CA HIS A 186 -27.69 0.76 -7.07
C HIS A 186 -26.48 -0.10 -6.67
N ILE A 187 -25.47 -0.23 -7.54
CA ILE A 187 -24.28 -1.06 -7.27
C ILE A 187 -23.40 -0.39 -6.21
N TYR A 188 -23.22 0.93 -6.31
CA TYR A 188 -22.31 1.68 -5.42
C TYR A 188 -22.95 2.08 -4.08
N ASN A 189 -24.27 1.97 -3.94
CA ASN A 189 -24.95 2.15 -2.65
C ASN A 189 -25.04 0.86 -1.83
N ASN A 190 -24.91 -0.30 -2.46
CA ASN A 190 -25.04 -1.58 -1.78
C ASN A 190 -23.69 -2.07 -1.25
N LYS A 191 -23.74 -2.83 -0.15
CA LYS A 191 -22.58 -3.61 0.30
C LYS A 191 -22.48 -4.88 -0.54
N ILE A 192 -21.23 -5.27 -0.83
CA ILE A 192 -20.91 -6.51 -1.51
C ILE A 192 -20.16 -7.38 -0.53
N ASP A 193 -20.63 -8.61 -0.40
CA ASP A 193 -19.97 -9.62 0.41
C ASP A 193 -18.81 -10.23 -0.38
N ILE A 194 -17.61 -10.19 0.18
CA ILE A 194 -16.38 -10.73 -0.38
C ILE A 194 -15.86 -11.79 0.57
N GLN A 195 -15.54 -12.97 0.05
CA GLN A 195 -14.86 -13.99 0.82
C GLN A 195 -13.39 -13.62 1.05
N PHE A 196 -13.04 -13.34 2.30
CA PHE A 196 -11.68 -13.08 2.75
C PHE A 196 -11.17 -14.27 3.56
N GLY A 197 -10.61 -15.24 2.85
CA GLY A 197 -10.17 -16.51 3.45
C GLY A 197 -11.35 -17.30 4.00
N ARG A 198 -11.40 -17.47 5.33
CA ARG A 198 -12.47 -18.24 6.00
C ARG A 198 -13.69 -17.40 6.39
N GLU A 199 -13.59 -16.08 6.29
CA GLU A 199 -14.65 -15.15 6.70
C GLU A 199 -15.21 -14.41 5.49
N SER A 200 -16.48 -14.06 5.54
CA SER A 200 -17.11 -13.16 4.57
C SER A 200 -17.14 -11.74 5.13
N ILE A 201 -16.66 -10.77 4.36
CA ILE A 201 -16.64 -9.36 4.73
C ILE A 201 -17.58 -8.56 3.84
N SER A 202 -18.41 -7.72 4.45
CA SER A 202 -19.39 -6.90 3.74
C SER A 202 -18.84 -5.49 3.50
N ILE A 203 -18.32 -5.24 2.29
CA ILE A 203 -17.63 -4.00 1.94
C ILE A 203 -18.56 -3.12 1.09
N LYS A 204 -18.66 -1.83 1.45
CA LYS A 204 -19.33 -0.84 0.60
C LYS A 204 -18.42 -0.45 -0.54
N VAL A 205 -18.93 -0.51 -1.77
CA VAL A 205 -18.20 -0.06 -2.95
C VAL A 205 -18.12 1.48 -2.95
N LYS A 206 -16.94 2.03 -3.23
CA LYS A 206 -16.76 3.47 -3.41
C LYS A 206 -17.42 3.94 -4.70
N TYR A 207 -18.17 5.04 -4.64
CA TYR A 207 -18.79 5.61 -5.83
C TYR A 207 -17.71 6.02 -6.86
N PRO A 208 -17.96 5.97 -8.18
CA PRO A 208 -16.88 6.18 -9.16
C PRO A 208 -16.17 7.54 -9.11
N HIS A 209 -16.88 8.58 -8.67
CA HIS A 209 -16.33 9.92 -8.43
C HIS A 209 -15.95 10.18 -6.96
N GLU A 210 -16.19 9.22 -6.07
CA GLU A 210 -15.81 9.35 -4.66
C GLU A 210 -14.28 9.18 -4.54
N PRO A 211 -13.59 10.14 -3.92
CA PRO A 211 -12.15 10.08 -3.76
C PRO A 211 -11.77 9.08 -2.67
N THR A 212 -10.79 8.23 -2.97
CA THR A 212 -10.18 7.24 -2.10
C THR A 212 -8.72 7.60 -1.89
N ARG A 213 -8.28 7.66 -0.64
CA ARG A 213 -6.92 8.05 -0.29
C ARG A 213 -6.03 6.83 -0.25
N ILE A 214 -4.99 6.81 -1.08
CA ILE A 214 -3.98 5.76 -1.15
C ILE A 214 -2.62 6.41 -0.97
N LEU A 215 -1.89 6.01 0.06
CA LEU A 215 -0.58 6.59 0.43
C LEU A 215 -0.58 8.12 0.60
N GLY A 216 -1.73 8.75 0.81
CA GLY A 216 -1.85 10.21 0.94
C GLY A 216 -2.25 10.94 -0.34
N VAL A 217 -2.31 10.26 -1.48
CA VAL A 217 -2.82 10.79 -2.75
C VAL A 217 -4.27 10.32 -2.94
N TYR A 218 -5.10 11.16 -3.55
CA TYR A 218 -6.52 10.85 -3.79
C TYR A 218 -6.73 10.33 -5.20
N PHE A 219 -7.39 9.17 -5.29
CA PHE A 219 -7.76 8.50 -6.52
C PHE A 219 -9.27 8.38 -6.59
N ASN A 220 -9.82 8.34 -7.79
CA ASN A 220 -11.17 7.86 -8.00
C ASN A 220 -11.21 7.04 -9.29
N ILE A 221 -12.30 6.31 -9.47
CA ILE A 221 -12.40 5.34 -10.56
C ILE A 221 -12.49 6.07 -11.89
N GLU A 222 -13.20 7.19 -11.98
CA GLU A 222 -13.36 7.94 -13.22
C GLU A 222 -12.17 8.84 -13.58
N ASN A 223 -11.09 8.81 -12.78
CA ASN A 223 -9.94 9.70 -12.94
C ASN A 223 -10.33 11.18 -12.97
N ASP A 224 -11.32 11.57 -12.17
CA ASP A 224 -11.81 12.93 -12.04
C ASP A 224 -10.83 13.76 -11.20
N GLU A 225 -10.16 14.69 -11.86
CA GLU A 225 -9.11 15.53 -11.28
C GLU A 225 -9.67 16.68 -10.43
N GLN A 226 -10.97 16.99 -10.56
CA GLN A 226 -11.57 18.18 -9.95
C GLN A 226 -11.46 18.14 -8.43
N TYR A 227 -11.68 16.96 -7.83
CA TYR A 227 -11.55 16.81 -6.38
C TYR A 227 -10.12 17.13 -5.93
N LEU A 228 -9.11 16.55 -6.57
CA LEU A 228 -7.72 16.80 -6.19
C LEU A 228 -7.33 18.26 -6.41
N ILE A 229 -7.70 18.85 -7.54
CA ILE A 229 -7.45 20.26 -7.85
C ILE A 229 -8.09 21.17 -6.79
N SER A 230 -9.33 20.89 -6.39
CA SER A 230 -10.02 21.66 -5.35
C SER A 230 -9.33 21.52 -3.99
N LYS A 231 -8.81 20.33 -3.67
CA LYS A 231 -8.07 20.06 -2.44
C LYS A 231 -6.75 20.81 -2.40
N VAL A 232 -5.99 20.79 -3.50
CA VAL A 232 -4.73 21.53 -3.67
C VAL A 232 -4.98 23.03 -3.50
N LYS A 233 -6.01 23.58 -4.16
CA LYS A 233 -6.38 25.00 -4.02
C LYS A 233 -6.70 25.37 -2.58
N ALA A 234 -7.54 24.57 -1.91
CA ALA A 234 -7.91 24.82 -0.52
C ALA A 234 -6.69 24.77 0.42
N GLU A 235 -5.73 23.88 0.17
CA GLU A 235 -4.49 23.80 0.94
C GLU A 235 -3.59 25.03 0.69
N ILE A 236 -3.43 25.44 -0.57
CA ILE A 236 -2.70 26.66 -0.93
C ILE A 236 -3.33 27.88 -0.26
N ASP A 237 -4.64 28.05 -0.36
CA ASP A 237 -5.39 29.15 0.25
C ASP A 237 -5.24 29.11 1.79
N HIS A 238 -5.27 27.92 2.39
CA HIS A 238 -5.05 27.75 3.82
C HIS A 238 -3.65 28.21 4.24
N LEU A 239 -2.61 27.76 3.55
CA LEU A 239 -1.22 28.13 3.82
C LEU A 239 -0.98 29.63 3.63
N MET A 240 -1.56 30.22 2.58
CA MET A 240 -1.53 31.66 2.35
C MET A 240 -2.17 32.45 3.49
N ASN A 241 -3.36 32.02 3.93
CA ASN A 241 -4.06 32.64 5.06
C ASN A 241 -3.30 32.52 6.38
N LEU A 242 -2.59 31.41 6.60
CA LEU A 242 -1.72 31.22 7.75
C LEU A 242 -0.54 32.19 7.70
N MET A 243 0.13 32.28 6.55
CA MET A 243 1.27 33.15 6.34
C MET A 243 0.92 34.64 6.50
N TRP A 244 -0.21 35.07 5.95
CA TRP A 244 -0.69 36.45 6.05
C TRP A 244 -0.88 36.93 7.49
N LYS A 245 -1.25 36.03 8.40
CA LYS A 245 -1.48 36.35 9.82
C LYS A 245 -0.19 36.39 10.65
N LYS A 246 0.98 36.11 10.06
CA LYS A 246 2.26 35.99 10.76
C LYS A 246 3.21 37.11 10.34
N LYS A 247 4.07 37.53 11.28
CA LYS A 247 5.17 38.45 10.99
C LYS A 247 6.32 37.68 10.33
N ILE A 248 6.20 37.45 9.03
CA ILE A 248 7.20 36.74 8.21
C ILE A 248 7.76 37.68 7.13
N THR A 249 9.01 37.46 6.73
CA THR A 249 9.64 38.22 5.64
C THR A 249 9.37 37.55 4.31
N ASP A 250 9.59 38.29 3.23
CA ASP A 250 9.66 37.81 1.86
C ASP A 250 10.54 36.55 1.71
N LYS A 251 11.72 36.52 2.33
CA LYS A 251 12.64 35.37 2.31
C LYS A 251 12.06 34.13 2.98
N HIS A 252 11.30 34.31 4.07
CA HIS A 252 10.62 33.19 4.73
C HIS A 252 9.50 32.64 3.84
N ILE A 253 8.73 33.52 3.18
CA ILE A 253 7.68 33.11 2.23
C ILE A 253 8.30 32.33 1.07
N LEU A 254 9.36 32.86 0.46
CA LEU A 254 10.08 32.19 -0.65
C LEU A 254 10.61 30.81 -0.23
N TYR A 255 11.15 30.70 0.99
CA TYR A 255 11.61 29.43 1.53
C TYR A 255 10.45 28.43 1.70
N ILE A 256 9.36 28.84 2.35
CA ILE A 256 8.17 28.00 2.57
C ILE A 256 7.60 27.54 1.23
N PHE A 257 7.48 28.46 0.27
CA PHE A 257 6.99 28.14 -1.06
C PHE A 257 7.84 27.07 -1.74
N ASN A 258 9.16 27.29 -1.84
CA ASN A 258 10.06 26.39 -2.56
C ASN A 258 10.34 25.06 -1.84
N ARG A 259 10.34 25.04 -0.50
CA ARG A 259 10.73 23.86 0.29
C ARG A 259 9.56 23.06 0.84
N ILE A 260 8.37 23.65 0.93
CA ILE A 260 7.20 23.01 1.53
C ILE A 260 6.08 22.91 0.49
N ILE A 261 5.65 24.04 -0.08
CA ILE A 261 4.43 24.09 -0.90
C ILE A 261 4.64 23.36 -2.23
N ILE A 262 5.71 23.68 -2.97
CA ILE A 262 5.99 23.02 -4.26
C ILE A 262 6.13 21.51 -4.09
N PRO A 263 6.99 20.96 -3.20
CA PRO A 263 7.13 19.51 -3.05
C PRO A 263 5.83 18.83 -2.60
N HIS A 264 5.04 19.48 -1.75
CA HIS A 264 3.78 18.92 -1.28
C HIS A 264 2.73 18.82 -2.39
N VAL A 265 2.59 19.89 -3.18
CA VAL A 265 1.70 19.94 -4.34
C VAL A 265 2.17 18.97 -5.42
N GLU A 266 3.47 18.91 -5.69
CA GLU A 266 4.07 17.96 -6.63
C GLU A 266 3.77 16.52 -6.23
N TYR A 267 3.91 16.18 -4.94
CA TYR A 267 3.61 14.84 -4.43
C TYR A 267 2.14 14.45 -4.67
N TRP A 268 1.19 15.35 -4.37
CA TRP A 268 -0.23 15.07 -4.61
C TRP A 268 -0.57 14.95 -6.09
N LEU A 269 0.08 15.73 -6.95
CA LEU A 269 -0.21 15.78 -8.38
C LEU A 269 0.55 14.72 -9.20
N GLN A 270 1.34 13.82 -8.59
CA GLN A 270 2.09 12.76 -9.28
C GLN A 270 1.25 11.86 -10.19
N VAL A 271 -0.06 11.80 -9.95
CA VAL A 271 -0.99 10.91 -10.64
C VAL A 271 -1.72 11.59 -11.80
N PHE A 272 -1.44 12.88 -12.05
CA PHE A 272 -2.05 13.69 -13.10
C PHE A 272 -1.00 14.42 -13.93
N ILE A 273 -1.28 14.57 -15.23
CA ILE A 273 -0.45 15.40 -16.09
C ILE A 273 -0.99 16.83 -16.03
N LEU A 274 -0.22 17.72 -15.41
CA LEU A 274 -0.62 19.11 -15.25
C LEU A 274 -0.49 19.88 -16.56
N SER A 275 -1.56 20.56 -16.95
CA SER A 275 -1.47 21.56 -18.02
C SER A 275 -0.83 22.85 -17.50
N PRO A 276 -0.06 23.57 -18.34
CA PRO A 276 0.54 24.86 -17.96
C PRO A 276 -0.49 25.86 -17.41
N ASP A 277 -1.69 25.90 -17.98
CA ASP A 277 -2.79 26.78 -17.54
C ASP A 277 -3.30 26.43 -16.14
N LEU A 278 -3.31 25.14 -15.79
CA LEU A 278 -3.69 24.70 -14.46
C LEU A 278 -2.62 25.08 -13.44
N ILE A 279 -1.34 24.87 -13.75
CA ILE A 279 -0.21 25.28 -12.91
C ILE A 279 -0.28 26.78 -12.64
N HIS A 280 -0.44 27.59 -13.69
CA HIS A 280 -0.55 29.04 -13.54
C HIS A 280 -1.70 29.41 -12.60
N ARG A 281 -2.89 28.84 -12.80
CA ARG A 281 -4.07 29.09 -11.94
C ARG A 281 -3.89 28.65 -10.49
N LEU A 282 -3.13 27.59 -10.24
CA LEU A 282 -2.88 27.10 -8.87
C LEU A 282 -1.95 28.01 -8.09
N PHE A 283 -0.98 28.64 -8.77
CA PHE A 283 0.06 29.44 -8.13
C PHE A 283 -0.15 30.95 -8.21
N VAL A 284 -1.21 31.45 -8.86
CA VAL A 284 -1.61 32.87 -8.83
C VAL A 284 -1.58 33.48 -7.41
N PRO A 285 -2.04 32.81 -6.34
CA PRO A 285 -2.02 33.40 -5.00
C PRO A 285 -0.62 33.75 -4.45
N PHE A 286 0.45 33.22 -5.05
CA PHE A 286 1.84 33.49 -4.65
C PHE A 286 2.54 34.55 -5.52
N CYS A 287 1.92 34.94 -6.64
CA CYS A 287 2.45 35.92 -7.58
C CYS A 287 2.06 37.35 -7.21
#